data_AF-A0A2G5RC80-F1
#
_entry.id   AF-A0A2G5RC80-F1
#
_cell.length_a   1.000
_cell.length_b   1.000
_cell.length_c   1.000
_cell.angle_alpha   90.00
_cell.angle_beta   90.00
_cell.angle_gamma   90.00
#
_symmetry.space_group_name_H-M   'P 1'
#
loop_
_entity.id
_entity.type
_entity.pdbx_description
1 polymer ?
#
loop_
_entity_poly.entity_id
_entity_poly.type
_entity_poly.pdbx_seq_one_letter_code
_entity_poly.pdbx_strand_id
1 'polypeptide(L)' 'MAETVTASREIFQRLRARLPAVTREHLFACYAISETTWTKLRDGKPVKRSTLDRILVRLEALDARVAA' A
#
# COMPACT_ATOMS: atom_id res chain seq x y z
N MET A 1 -14.88 1.06 -17.60
CA MET A 1 -13.58 0.40 -17.35
C MET A 1 -13.05 0.90 -16.01
N ALA A 2 -12.47 0.04 -15.17
CA ALA A 2 -11.91 0.49 -13.90
C ALA A 2 -10.62 1.28 -14.16
N GLU A 3 -10.55 2.52 -13.67
CA GLU A 3 -9.36 3.36 -13.80
C GLU A 3 -8.17 2.72 -13.05
N THR A 4 -7.00 2.73 -13.70
CA THR A 4 -5.77 2.21 -13.12
C THR A 4 -4.73 3.31 -12.98
N VAL A 5 -3.88 3.15 -11.98
CA VAL A 5 -2.83 4.10 -11.61
C VAL A 5 -1.60 3.33 -11.15
N THR A 6 -0.43 3.90 -11.39
CA THR A 6 0.85 3.39 -10.91
C THR A 6 1.30 4.21 -9.72
N ALA A 7 1.65 3.55 -8.61
CA ALA A 7 2.21 4.23 -7.45
C ALA A 7 3.66 4.66 -7.75
N SER A 8 4.04 5.85 -7.29
CA SER A 8 5.43 6.29 -7.37
C SER A 8 6.32 5.45 -6.45
N ARG A 9 7.63 5.43 -6.74
CA ARG A 9 8.63 4.76 -5.91
C ARG A 9 8.63 5.30 -4.46
N GLU A 10 8.43 6.61 -4.29
CA GLU A 10 8.36 7.25 -2.99
C GLU A 10 7.19 6.73 -2.14
N ILE A 11 6.00 6.66 -2.74
CA ILE A 11 4.81 6.11 -2.07
C ILE A 11 5.06 4.66 -1.67
N PHE A 12 5.66 3.85 -2.55
CA PHE A 12 6.00 2.47 -2.20
C PHE A 12 6.97 2.38 -1.00
N GLN A 13 7.98 3.25 -0.92
CA GLN A 13 8.90 3.26 0.22
C GLN A 13 8.19 3.65 1.52
N ARG A 14 7.28 4.64 1.49
CA ARG A 14 6.45 4.99 2.65
C ARG A 14 5.62 3.82 3.13
N LEU A 15 4.99 3.09 2.20
CA LEU A 15 4.21 1.89 2.55
C LEU A 15 5.07 0.80 3.18
N ARG A 16 6.27 0.57 2.64
CA ARG A 16 7.21 -0.41 3.17
C ARG A 16 7.69 -0.04 4.57
N ALA A 17 7.97 1.24 4.82
CA ALA A 17 8.48 1.72 6.11
C ALA A 17 7.50 1.48 7.28
N ARG A 18 6.20 1.33 7.01
CA ARG A 18 5.18 1.05 8.04
C ARG A 18 4.89 -0.43 8.24
N LEU A 19 5.42 -1.32 7.41
CA LEU A 19 5.26 -2.75 7.59
C LEU A 19 6.31 -3.28 8.58
N PRO A 20 5.92 -4.00 9.64
CA PRO A 20 6.88 -4.66 10.54
C PRO A 20 7.73 -5.70 9.80
N ALA A 21 7.09 -6.47 8.91
CA ALA A 21 7.73 -7.38 7.97
C ALA A 21 6.87 -7.49 6.72
N VAL A 22 7.48 -7.79 5.56
CA VAL A 22 6.76 -7.99 4.30
C VAL A 22 6.22 -9.42 4.24
N THR A 23 5.18 -9.68 5.03
CA THR A 23 4.47 -10.97 5.05
C THR A 23 3.01 -10.76 4.65
N ARG A 24 2.35 -11.83 4.16
CA ARG A 24 0.92 -11.81 3.83
C ARG A 24 0.06 -11.25 4.96
N GLU A 25 0.35 -11.66 6.20
CA GLU A 25 -0.39 -11.23 7.39
C GLU A 25 -0.29 -9.72 7.59
N HIS A 26 0.92 -9.15 7.57
CA HIS A 26 1.11 -7.70 7.73
C HIS A 26 0.55 -6.91 6.54
N LEU A 27 0.67 -7.41 5.31
CA LEU A 27 0.08 -6.77 4.13
C LEU A 27 -1.45 -6.69 4.25
N PHE A 28 -2.08 -7.75 4.75
CA PHE A 28 -3.52 -7.76 4.96
C PHE A 28 -3.93 -6.90 6.17
N ALA A 29 -3.21 -7.00 7.30
CA ALA A 29 -3.53 -6.25 8.50
C ALA A 29 -3.34 -4.73 8.32
N CYS A 30 -2.24 -4.30 7.71
CA CYS A 30 -1.94 -2.88 7.53
C CYS A 30 -2.70 -2.25 6.37
N TYR A 31 -2.88 -2.96 5.25
CA TYR A 31 -3.38 -2.38 4.00
C TYR A 31 -4.58 -3.10 3.38
N ALA A 32 -5.00 -4.25 3.92
CA ALA A 32 -6.04 -5.12 3.36
C ALA A 32 -5.78 -5.50 1.89
N ILE A 33 -4.51 -5.81 1.56
CA ILE A 33 -4.09 -6.22 0.21
C ILE A 33 -3.43 -7.60 0.21
N SER A 34 -3.41 -8.22 -0.96
CA SER A 34 -2.65 -9.43 -1.23
C SER A 34 -1.19 -9.15 -1.61
N GLU A 35 -0.35 -10.18 -1.50
CA GLU A 35 1.04 -10.16 -1.97
C GLU A 35 1.17 -9.83 -3.46
N THR A 36 0.18 -10.23 -4.28
CA THR A 36 0.13 -9.90 -5.70
C THR A 36 -0.01 -8.39 -5.92
N THR A 37 -0.91 -7.73 -5.17
CA THR A 37 -1.07 -6.27 -5.23
C THR A 37 0.20 -5.57 -4.73
N TRP A 38 0.79 -6.07 -3.65
CA TRP A 38 2.07 -5.56 -3.15
C TRP A 38 3.20 -5.64 -4.19
N THR A 39 3.32 -6.77 -4.87
CA THR A 39 4.29 -6.98 -5.94
C THR A 39 4.08 -6.00 -7.09
N LYS A 40 2.82 -5.73 -7.48
CA LYS A 40 2.51 -4.72 -8.49
C LYS A 40 2.96 -3.32 -8.07
N LEU A 41 2.72 -2.93 -6.82
CA LEU A 41 3.16 -1.62 -6.30
C LEU A 41 4.69 -1.51 -6.30
N ARG A 42 5.39 -2.57 -5.88
CA ARG A 42 6.86 -2.63 -5.88
C ARG A 42 7.46 -2.47 -7.29
N ASP A 43 6.86 -3.16 -8.25
CA ASP A 43 7.35 -3.25 -9.63
C ASP A 43 6.85 -2.09 -10.51
N GLY A 44 6.12 -1.11 -9.95
CA GLY A 44 5.57 0.02 -10.73
C GLY A 44 4.48 -0.39 -11.73
N LYS A 45 3.76 -1.47 -11.45
CA LYS A 45 2.68 -1.98 -12.31
C LYS A 45 1.34 -1.31 -11.96
N PRO A 46 0.45 -1.11 -12.94
CA PRO A 46 -0.84 -0.49 -12.70
C PRO A 46 -1.71 -1.32 -11.75
N VAL A 47 -2.33 -0.63 -10.80
CA VAL A 47 -3.36 -1.14 -9.88
C VAL A 47 -4.65 -0.32 -10.04
N LYS A 48 -5.79 -0.83 -9.58
CA LYS A 48 -7.04 -0.05 -9.60
C LYS A 48 -6.88 1.20 -8.74
N ARG A 49 -7.37 2.37 -9.19
CA ARG A 49 -7.30 3.61 -8.40
C ARG A 49 -7.94 3.44 -7.02
N SER A 50 -9.12 2.81 -6.95
CA SER A 50 -9.80 2.54 -5.67
C SER A 50 -9.00 1.64 -4.73
N THR A 51 -8.08 0.82 -5.25
CA THR A 51 -7.17 0.02 -4.40
C THR A 51 -6.08 0.92 -3.83
N LEU A 52 -5.45 1.77 -4.64
CA LEU A 52 -4.40 2.67 -4.16
C LEU A 52 -4.95 3.68 -3.14
N ASP A 53 -6.12 4.26 -3.40
CA ASP A 53 -6.80 5.19 -2.49
C ASP A 53 -7.02 4.59 -1.09
N ARG A 54 -7.59 3.38 -1.03
CA ARG A 54 -7.80 2.64 0.24
C ARG A 54 -6.51 2.31 0.99
N ILE A 55 -5.41 2.13 0.26
CA ILE A 55 -4.08 1.89 0.85
C ILE A 55 -3.56 3.20 1.47
N LEU A 56 -3.68 4.32 0.76
CA LEU A 56 -3.21 5.63 1.22
C LEU A 56 -3.96 6.10 2.48
N VAL A 57 -5.29 5.93 2.51
CA VAL A 57 -6.09 6.21 3.72
C VAL A 57 -5.59 5.42 4.94
N ARG A 58 -5.23 4.15 4.74
CA ARG A 58 -4.68 3.31 5.81
C ARG A 58 -3.26 3.73 6.20
N LEU A 59 -2.44 4.12 5.23
CA LEU A 59 -1.11 4.67 5.49
C LEU A 59 -1.20 5.93 6.36
N GLU A 60 -2.09 6.86 6.03
CA GLU A 60 -2.32 8.07 6.83
C GLU A 60 -2.78 7.73 8.26
N ALA A 61 -3.68 6.75 8.43
CA ALA A 61 -4.08 6.29 9.75
C ALA A 61 -2.93 5.66 10.55
N LEU A 62 -2.02 4.93 9.89
CA LEU A 62 -0.81 4.38 10.53
C LEU A 62 0.20 5.49 10.88
N ASP A 63 0.38 6.47 9.99
CA ASP A 63 1.22 7.65 10.22
C ASP A 63 0.73 8.42 11.46
N ALA A 64 -0.58 8.66 11.57
CA ALA A 64 -1.20 9.35 12.70
C ALA A 64 -1.03 8.62 14.03
N ARG A 65 -1.06 7.28 14.03
CA ARG A 65 -0.87 6.45 15.24
C ARG A 65 0.57 6.49 15.78
N VAL A 66 1.55 6.77 14.94
CA VAL A 66 2.97 6.88 15.35
C VAL A 66 3.29 8.29 15.84
N ALA A 67 2.54 9.29 15.39
CA ALA A 67 2.73 10.69 15.80
C ALA A 67 2.05 11.06 17.13
N ALA A 68 1.18 10.19 17.66
CA ALA A 68 0.50 10.34 18.95
C ALA A 68 1.27 9.62 20.07
#